data_AF-A0A6V7MCA6-F1
#
_entry.id   AF-A0A6V7MCA6-F1
#
_cell.length_a   1.000
_cell.length_b   1.000
_cell.length_c   1.000
_cell.angle_alpha   90.00
_cell.angle_beta   90.00
_cell.angle_gamma   90.00
#
_symmetry.space_group_name_H-M   'P 1'
#
loop_
_entity.id
_entity.type
_entity.pdbx_description
1 polymer ?
#
loop_
_entity_poly.entity_id
_entity_poly.type
_entity_poly.pdbx_seq_one_letter_code
_entity_poly.pdbx_strand_id
1 'polypeptide(L)' 'QCGNCQKPLKYGSLAVMASKLGQLYHPACFKCTDCQELLVDLAYCVHDDILYCERHYAEQLKPRCAACDE' A
#
# COMPACT_ATOMS: atom_id res chain seq x y z
N GLN A 1 7.37 -10.51 -9.96
CA GLN A 1 8.00 -9.18 -10.19
C GLN A 1 7.46 -8.21 -9.15
N CYS A 2 8.20 -7.14 -8.83
CA CYS A 2 7.74 -6.12 -7.89
C CYS A 2 6.66 -5.25 -8.54
N GLY A 3 5.49 -5.10 -7.91
CA GLY A 3 4.39 -4.28 -8.44
C GLY A 3 4.74 -2.79 -8.59
N ASN A 4 5.62 -2.25 -7.73
CA ASN A 4 5.96 -0.83 -7.73
C ASN A 4 7.11 -0.45 -8.69
N CYS A 5 8.19 -1.24 -8.72
CA CYS A 5 9.37 -0.92 -9.54
C CYS A 5 9.53 -1.82 -10.76
N GLN A 6 8.62 -2.78 -10.96
CA GLN A 6 8.60 -3.77 -12.05
C GLN A 6 9.86 -4.66 -12.16
N LYS A 7 10.81 -4.51 -11.25
CA LYS A 7 12.04 -5.33 -11.21
C LYS A 7 11.73 -6.74 -10.69
N PRO A 8 12.47 -7.76 -11.16
CA PRO A 8 12.37 -9.10 -10.59
C PRO A 8 12.81 -9.09 -9.13
N LEU A 9 12.01 -9.71 -8.27
CA LEU A 9 12.40 -10.00 -6.89
C LEU A 9 13.40 -11.14 -6.94
N LYS A 10 14.62 -10.91 -6.46
CA LYS A 10 15.65 -11.95 -6.43
C LYS A 10 15.22 -13.05 -5.46
N TYR A 11 15.32 -14.30 -5.90
CA TYR A 11 15.15 -15.46 -5.03
C TYR A 11 16.17 -15.40 -3.88
N GLY A 12 15.69 -15.54 -2.64
CA GLY A 12 16.50 -15.43 -1.42
C GLY A 12 16.63 -14.00 -0.84
N SER A 13 16.01 -13.00 -1.46
CA SER A 13 15.94 -11.64 -0.91
C SER A 13 14.62 -11.41 -0.17
N LEU A 14 14.63 -10.49 0.80
CA LEU A 14 13.41 -10.07 1.49
C LEU A 14 12.40 -9.50 0.49
N ALA A 15 11.17 -10.01 0.54
CA ALA A 15 10.06 -9.61 -0.30
C ALA A 15 8.80 -9.49 0.56
N VAL A 16 8.02 -8.45 0.32
CA VAL A 16 6.75 -8.21 1.00
C VAL A 16 5.64 -8.73 0.10
N MET A 17 4.82 -9.62 0.62
CA MET A 17 3.64 -10.11 -0.08
C MET A 17 2.45 -9.24 0.33
N ALA A 18 1.95 -8.46 -0.62
CA ALA A 18 0.74 -7.68 -0.45
C ALA A 18 -0.47 -8.58 -0.71
N SER A 19 -0.89 -9.36 0.28
CA SER A 19 -2.00 -10.33 0.12
C SER A 19 -3.28 -9.67 -0.38
N LYS A 20 -3.51 -8.39 -0.03
CA LYS A 20 -4.64 -7.58 -0.53
C LYS A 20 -4.58 -7.31 -2.04
N LEU A 21 -3.38 -7.12 -2.61
CA LEU A 21 -3.18 -6.93 -4.06
C LEU A 21 -2.85 -8.24 -4.80
N GLY A 22 -2.57 -9.32 -4.08
CA GLY A 22 -2.04 -10.56 -4.65
C GLY A 22 -0.67 -10.37 -5.34
N GLN A 23 0.09 -9.35 -4.96
CA GLN A 23 1.34 -8.97 -5.61
C GLN A 23 2.50 -8.93 -4.62
N LEU A 24 3.72 -9.14 -5.14
CA LEU A 24 4.95 -9.06 -4.36
C LEU A 24 5.63 -7.71 -4.57
N TYR A 25 6.26 -7.21 -3.52
CA TYR A 25 6.94 -5.92 -3.49
C TYR A 25 8.29 -6.06 -2.81
N HIS A 26 9.26 -5.21 -3.19
CA HIS A 26 10.47 -5.10 -2.38
C HIS A 26 10.12 -4.40 -1.05
N PRO A 27 10.78 -4.73 0.06
CA PRO A 27 10.60 -4.04 1.33
C PRO A 27 10.80 -2.52 1.21
N ALA A 28 11.78 -2.08 0.40
CA ALA A 28 12.01 -0.66 0.10
C ALA A 28 11.00 -0.04 -0.89
N CYS A 29 10.27 -0.86 -1.63
CA CYS A 29 9.23 -0.42 -2.57
C CYS A 29 7.84 -0.44 -1.96
N PHE A 30 7.65 -1.17 -0.85
CA PHE A 30 6.38 -1.28 -0.16
C PHE A 30 6.21 -0.09 0.79
N LYS A 31 5.71 1.01 0.23
CA LYS A 31 5.58 2.28 0.92
C LYS A 31 4.28 2.99 0.60
N CYS A 32 3.86 3.89 1.47
CA CYS A 32 2.68 4.71 1.26
C CYS A 32 2.84 5.56 0.00
N THR A 33 1.80 5.66 -0.82
CA THR A 33 1.85 6.45 -2.05
C THR A 33 1.91 7.95 -1.76
N ASP A 34 1.35 8.38 -0.62
CA ASP A 34 1.29 9.78 -0.21
C ASP A 34 2.59 10.23 0.48
N CYS A 35 2.93 9.61 1.62
CA CYS A 35 4.11 9.99 2.40
C CYS A 35 5.38 9.18 2.10
N GLN A 36 5.32 8.17 1.24
CA GLN A 36 6.47 7.31 0.91
C GLN A 36 7.10 6.59 2.11
N GLU A 37 6.37 6.47 3.22
CA GLU A 37 6.79 5.76 4.42
C GLU A 37 6.76 4.24 4.21
N LEU A 38 7.75 3.52 4.72
CA LEU A 38 7.91 2.08 4.55
C LEU A 38 6.84 1.32 5.34
N LEU A 39 5.90 0.71 4.63
CA LEU A 39 4.77 -0.01 5.20
C LEU A 39 5.09 -1.49 5.51
N VAL A 40 6.35 -1.90 5.32
CA VAL A 40 6.79 -3.29 5.55
C VAL A 40 6.79 -3.66 7.04
N ASP A 41 7.05 -2.68 7.90
CA ASP A 41 7.10 -2.84 9.37
C ASP A 41 5.85 -2.26 10.07
N LEU A 42 5.00 -1.56 9.31
CA LEU A 42 3.85 -0.81 9.80
C LEU A 42 2.54 -1.40 9.29
N ALA A 43 1.42 -1.03 9.92
CA ALA A 43 0.11 -1.39 9.42
C ALA A 43 -0.16 -0.70 8.07
N TYR A 44 -0.38 -1.50 7.02
CA TYR A 44 -0.70 -1.01 5.69
C TYR A 44 -2.16 -1.23 5.33
N CYS A 45 -2.71 -0.30 4.56
CA CYS A 45 -4.02 -0.41 3.96
C CYS A 45 -3.94 -0.29 2.45
N VAL A 46 -4.93 -0.88 1.78
CA VAL A 46 -5.04 -0.87 0.32
C VAL A 46 -6.39 -0.28 0.00
N HIS A 47 -6.41 0.75 -0.84
CA HIS A 47 -7.61 1.41 -1.33
C HIS A 47 -7.45 1.62 -2.83
N ASP A 48 -8.41 1.15 -3.63
CA ASP A 48 -8.39 1.27 -5.09
C ASP A 48 -7.07 0.76 -5.72
N ASP A 49 -6.58 -0.39 -5.25
CA ASP A 49 -5.28 -0.96 -5.65
C ASP A 49 -4.04 -0.08 -5.33
N ILE A 50 -4.19 0.91 -4.44
CA ILE A 50 -3.11 1.80 -4.00
C ILE A 50 -2.81 1.56 -2.51
N LEU A 51 -1.51 1.56 -2.18
CA LEU A 51 -1.00 1.40 -0.82
C LEU A 51 -1.02 2.72 -0.06
N TYR A 52 -1.65 2.71 1.11
CA TYR A 52 -1.70 3.82 2.04
C TYR A 52 -1.31 3.39 3.45
N CYS A 53 -0.68 4.29 4.20
CA CYS A 53 -0.53 4.09 5.65
C CYS A 53 -1.90 4.23 6.34
N GLU A 54 -2.02 3.73 7.57
CA GLU A 54 -3.25 3.86 8.37
C GLU A 54 -3.79 5.30 8.43
N ARG A 55 -2.89 6.30 8.46
CA ARG A 55 -3.24 7.72 8.55
C ARG A 55 -3.89 8.23 7.25
N HIS A 56 -3.20 8.14 6.12
CA HIS A 56 -3.74 8.59 4.82
C HIS A 56 -4.90 7.71 4.35
N TYR A 57 -4.92 6.42 4.72
CA TYR A 57 -6.06 5.57 4.45
C TYR A 57 -7.31 6.04 5.20
N ALA A 58 -7.17 6.47 6.47
CA ALA A 58 -8.28 7.04 7.23
C ALA A 58 -8.76 8.37 6.63
N GLU A 59 -7.87 9.18 6.07
CA GLU A 59 -8.24 10.39 5.33
C GLU A 59 -8.99 10.07 4.04
N GLN A 60 -8.52 9.06 3.28
CA GLN A 60 -9.16 8.56 2.06
C GLN A 60 -10.51 7.87 2.33
N LEU A 61 -10.68 7.19 3.46
CA LEU A 61 -11.92 6.55 3.92
C LEU A 61 -12.95 7.54 4.47
N LYS A 62 -12.55 8.79 4.70
CA LYS A 62 -13.47 9.91 4.91
C LYS A 62 -13.69 10.70 3.61
N PRO A 63 -14.04 10.11 2.45
CA PRO A 63 -14.73 10.93 1.47
C PRO A 63 -16.12 11.10 2.08
N ARG A 64 -16.29 12.22 2.80
CA ARG A 64 -17.55 12.86 3.16
C ARG A 64 -18.74 12.06 2.63
N CYS A 65 -19.37 11.26 3.49
CA CYS A 65 -20.59 10.55 3.11
C CYS A 65 -21.52 11.56 2.40
N ALA A 66 -21.76 11.37 1.11
CA ALA A 66 -22.79 12.10 0.38
C ALA A 66 -24.19 11.80 0.93
N ALA A 67 -24.31 10.86 1.87
CA ALA A 67 -25.54 10.53 2.61
C ALA A 67 -25.80 11.42 3.84
N CYS A 68 -25.00 12.46 4.09
CA CYS A 68 -25.31 13.53 5.07
C CYS A 68 -25.56 14.88 4.38
N ASP A 69 -26.02 14.84 3.13
CA ASP A 69 -26.52 16.01 2.38
C ASP A 69 -27.97 15.74 1.94
N GLU A 70 -28.81 15.25 2.87
CA GLU A 70 -30.28 15.30 2.80
C GLU A 70 -30.87 15.46 4.22
#